data_AF-A0A2J4YFN0-F1
#
_entry.id   AF-A0A2J4YFN0-F1
#
_cell.length_a   1.000
_cell.length_b   1.000
_cell.length_c   1.000
_cell.angle_alpha   90.00
_cell.angle_beta   90.00
_cell.angle_gamma   90.00
#
_symmetry.space_group_name_H-M   'P 1'
#
loop_
_entity.id
_entity.type
_entity.pdbx_description
1 polymer ?
#
loop_
_entity_poly.entity_id
_entity_poly.type
_entity_poly.pdbx_seq_one_letter_code
_entity_poly.pdbx_strand_id
1 'polypeptide(L)'
;MSVFNPVDHPHRRYNPLTGQWILVSPHRAKRPWQGAQETPAKQTLPAHDPDCFLCPGNTRVTGDKNPNYTGTFVFTNDFAALMTDTPDAPESDDPLMRCQ
;
A
#
# COMPACT_ATOMS: atom_id res chain seq x y z
N MET A 1 10.36 39.26 -19.19
CA MET A 1 10.25 37.97 -18.44
C MET A 1 8.98 37.29 -18.90
N SER A 2 9.01 35.98 -19.16
CA SER A 2 7.79 35.22 -19.47
C SER A 2 6.92 35.10 -18.22
N VAL A 3 5.60 35.17 -18.40
CA VAL A 3 4.63 34.97 -17.32
C VAL A 3 4.67 33.51 -16.88
N PHE A 4 4.58 33.26 -15.57
CA PHE A 4 4.50 31.90 -15.05
C PHE A 4 3.23 31.19 -15.57
N ASN A 5 3.40 30.02 -16.18
CA ASN A 5 2.31 29.15 -16.59
C ASN A 5 2.44 27.80 -15.86
N PRO A 6 1.53 27.44 -14.93
CA PRO A 6 1.60 26.16 -14.22
C PRO A 6 1.41 24.94 -15.13
N VAL A 7 0.88 25.12 -16.34
CA VAL A 7 0.76 24.04 -17.34
C VAL A 7 2.11 23.62 -17.88
N ASP A 8 3.08 24.54 -17.97
CA ASP A 8 4.37 24.30 -18.60
C ASP A 8 5.56 24.37 -17.64
N HIS A 9 5.48 25.24 -16.64
CA HIS A 9 6.59 25.53 -15.75
C HIS A 9 6.54 24.66 -14.48
N PRO A 10 7.70 24.10 -14.07
CA PRO A 10 7.80 23.37 -12.81
C PRO A 10 7.38 24.22 -11.61
N HIS A 11 6.67 23.61 -10.68
CA HIS A 11 6.20 24.26 -9.47
C HIS A 11 5.97 23.23 -8.36
N ARG A 12 5.75 23.69 -7.13
CA ARG A 12 5.39 22.82 -6.00
C ARG A 12 3.95 23.11 -5.57
N ARG A 13 3.22 22.07 -5.17
CA ARG A 13 1.89 22.19 -4.55
C ARG A 13 1.94 21.62 -3.15
N TYR A 14 1.41 22.35 -2.18
CA TYR A 14 1.37 21.91 -0.79
C TYR A 14 0.21 20.96 -0.55
N ASN A 15 0.46 19.85 0.17
CA ASN A 15 -0.55 18.93 0.67
C ASN A 15 -0.77 19.21 2.17
N PRO A 16 -1.93 19.78 2.56
CA PRO A 16 -2.20 20.11 3.95
C PRO A 16 -2.42 18.89 4.86
N LEU A 17 -2.73 17.72 4.30
CA LEU A 17 -2.91 16.49 5.09
C LEU A 17 -1.58 15.93 5.59
N THR A 18 -0.51 16.10 4.82
CA THR A 18 0.81 15.55 5.16
C THR A 18 1.82 16.62 5.57
N GLY A 19 1.50 17.90 5.40
CA GLY A 19 2.43 19.00 5.65
C GLY A 19 3.58 19.09 4.64
N GLN A 20 3.46 18.42 3.49
CA GLN A 20 4.54 18.27 2.52
C GLN A 20 4.21 18.94 1.19
N TRP A 21 5.26 19.16 0.38
CA TRP A 21 5.12 19.73 -0.96
C TRP A 21 5.41 18.67 -2.03
N ILE A 22 4.59 18.65 -3.07
CA ILE A 22 4.75 17.79 -4.24
C ILE A 22 5.36 18.62 -5.37
N LEU A 23 6.45 18.12 -5.97
CA LEU A 23 7.05 18.72 -7.17
C LEU A 23 6.27 18.31 -8.42
N VAL A 24 5.82 19.30 -9.18
CA VAL A 24 5.16 19.13 -10.47
C VAL A 24 6.14 19.51 -11.58
N SER A 25 6.42 18.56 -12.48
CA SER A 25 7.26 18.76 -13.67
C SER A 25 6.47 18.35 -14.92
N PRO A 26 5.70 19.26 -15.56
CA PRO A 26 4.66 18.90 -16.53
C PRO A 26 5.15 18.04 -17.71
N HIS A 27 6.38 18.27 -18.17
CA HIS A 27 6.92 17.60 -19.35
C HIS A 27 7.80 16.37 -19.02
N ARG A 28 7.86 15.94 -17.76
CA ARG A 28 8.80 14.89 -17.30
C ARG A 28 8.59 13.55 -17.99
N ALA A 29 7.34 13.17 -18.26
CA ALA A 29 6.99 11.90 -18.89
C ALA A 29 7.34 11.83 -20.41
N LYS A 30 7.77 12.94 -21.03
CA LYS A 30 8.24 12.94 -22.44
C LYS A 30 9.62 12.28 -22.60
N ARG A 31 10.31 12.00 -21.51
CA ARG A 31 11.62 11.33 -21.56
C ARG A 31 11.43 9.88 -22.03
N PRO A 32 12.30 9.35 -22.90
CA PRO A 32 12.23 7.95 -23.30
C PRO A 32 12.25 7.03 -22.07
N TRP A 33 11.28 6.12 -22.00
CA TRP A 33 11.21 5.10 -20.96
C TRP A 33 11.83 3.80 -21.49
N GLN A 34 12.93 3.37 -20.88
CA GLN A 34 13.60 2.08 -21.15
C GLN A 34 13.66 1.21 -19.89
N GLY A 35 12.86 1.57 -18.88
CA GLY A 35 12.77 0.83 -17.62
C GLY A 35 11.78 -0.32 -17.68
N ALA A 36 11.36 -0.78 -16.51
CA ALA A 36 10.41 -1.88 -16.34
C ALA A 36 9.07 -1.62 -17.05
N GLN A 37 8.45 -2.69 -17.53
CA GLN A 37 7.06 -2.69 -17.96
C GLN A 37 6.26 -3.53 -16.97
N GLU A 38 5.18 -2.95 -16.43
CA GLU A 38 4.29 -3.65 -15.50
C GLU A 38 3.48 -4.73 -16.23
N THR A 39 3.29 -5.87 -15.57
CA THR A 39 2.41 -6.93 -16.08
C THR A 39 0.96 -6.56 -15.78
N PRO A 40 0.08 -6.43 -16.79
CA PRO A 40 -1.33 -6.19 -16.54
C PRO A 40 -1.93 -7.34 -15.73
N ALA A 41 -2.83 -7.00 -14.79
CA ALA A 41 -3.56 -8.01 -14.03
C ALA A 41 -4.43 -8.87 -14.96
N LYS A 42 -4.66 -10.13 -14.57
CA LYS A 42 -5.60 -11.02 -15.28
C LYS A 42 -7.00 -10.44 -15.21
N GLN A 43 -7.67 -10.33 -16.36
CA GLN A 43 -9.01 -9.73 -16.46
C GLN A 43 -10.12 -10.63 -15.90
N THR A 44 -9.90 -11.94 -15.85
CA THR A 44 -10.87 -12.92 -15.35
C THR A 44 -10.23 -13.87 -14.35
N LEU A 45 -10.82 -13.93 -13.16
CA LEU A 45 -10.50 -14.87 -12.09
C LEU A 45 -11.74 -15.74 -11.83
N PRO A 46 -11.58 -16.99 -11.36
CA PRO A 46 -12.72 -17.82 -10.99
C PRO A 46 -13.46 -17.21 -9.79
N ALA A 47 -14.76 -17.47 -9.69
CA ALA A 47 -15.55 -17.03 -8.53
C ALA A 47 -15.14 -17.70 -7.22
N HIS A 48 -14.57 -18.90 -7.32
CA HIS A 48 -13.99 -19.65 -6.21
C HIS A 48 -12.74 -20.37 -6.72
N ASP A 49 -11.65 -20.25 -5.96
CA ASP A 49 -10.40 -20.97 -6.20
C ASP A 49 -10.17 -21.89 -4.99
N PRO A 50 -10.07 -23.22 -5.18
CA PRO A 50 -9.92 -24.18 -4.09
C PRO A 50 -8.61 -24.00 -3.30
N ASP A 51 -7.59 -23.35 -3.88
CA ASP A 51 -6.29 -23.11 -3.25
C ASP A 51 -6.20 -21.72 -2.60
N CYS A 52 -7.24 -20.89 -2.71
CA CYS A 52 -7.25 -19.54 -2.13
C CYS A 52 -7.52 -19.57 -0.63
N PHE A 53 -6.58 -19.09 0.18
CA PHE A 53 -6.71 -18.98 1.64
C PHE A 53 -7.81 -18.02 2.12
N LEU A 54 -8.33 -17.17 1.23
CA LEU A 54 -9.40 -16.22 1.56
C LEU A 54 -10.78 -16.72 1.14
N CYS A 55 -10.90 -17.76 0.31
CA CYS A 55 -12.19 -18.20 -0.22
C CYS A 55 -13.05 -18.92 0.84
N PRO A 56 -14.40 -18.87 0.72
CA PRO A 56 -15.31 -19.58 1.63
C PRO A 56 -15.06 -21.09 1.63
N GLY A 57 -15.13 -21.70 2.81
CA GLY A 57 -14.97 -23.15 2.97
C GLY A 57 -13.54 -23.68 2.80
N ASN A 58 -12.58 -22.85 2.39
CA ASN A 58 -11.18 -23.24 2.24
C ASN A 58 -10.42 -23.19 3.56
N THR A 59 -9.31 -23.92 3.61
CA THR A 59 -8.38 -23.90 4.73
C THR A 59 -7.37 -22.78 4.53
N ARG A 60 -7.17 -21.95 5.55
CA ARG A 60 -6.13 -20.90 5.61
C ARG A 60 -4.74 -21.53 5.76
N VAL A 61 -3.71 -20.72 5.59
CA VAL A 61 -2.30 -21.15 5.71
C VAL A 61 -1.97 -21.74 7.09
N THR A 62 -2.67 -21.31 8.15
CA THR A 62 -2.52 -21.83 9.52
C THR A 62 -3.23 -23.14 9.78
N GLY A 63 -4.04 -23.64 8.83
CA GLY A 63 -4.87 -24.84 8.99
C GLY A 63 -6.31 -24.56 9.45
N ASP A 64 -6.65 -23.32 9.81
CA ASP A 64 -8.02 -22.95 10.15
C ASP A 64 -8.94 -22.97 8.93
N LYS A 65 -10.19 -23.35 9.09
CA LYS A 65 -11.16 -23.40 7.98
C LYS A 65 -12.05 -22.16 7.96
N ASN A 66 -12.09 -21.49 6.81
CA ASN A 66 -13.03 -20.40 6.59
C ASN A 66 -14.48 -20.94 6.63
N PRO A 67 -15.42 -20.21 7.26
CA PRO A 67 -16.83 -20.55 7.16
C PRO A 67 -17.31 -20.43 5.70
N ASN A 68 -18.46 -21.04 5.41
CA ASN A 68 -19.13 -20.89 4.12
C ASN A 68 -19.88 -19.54 4.06
N TYR A 69 -19.13 -18.44 4.13
CA TYR A 69 -19.68 -17.09 4.11
C TYR A 69 -20.19 -16.73 2.71
N THR A 70 -21.28 -15.94 2.66
CA THR A 70 -21.87 -15.44 1.41
C THR A 70 -21.74 -13.92 1.25
N GLY A 71 -21.23 -13.24 2.27
CA GLY A 71 -21.02 -11.79 2.32
C GLY A 71 -19.58 -11.43 2.69
N THR A 72 -19.39 -10.39 3.50
CA THR A 72 -18.06 -10.08 4.05
C THR A 72 -17.73 -11.02 5.19
N PHE A 73 -16.46 -11.40 5.30
CA PHE A 73 -15.93 -12.20 6.41
C PHE A 73 -14.71 -11.50 7.00
N VAL A 74 -14.67 -11.41 8.32
CA VAL A 74 -13.60 -10.76 9.09
C VAL A 74 -12.99 -11.78 10.02
N PHE A 75 -11.67 -11.83 10.06
CA PHE A 75 -10.90 -12.71 10.92
C PHE A 75 -9.63 -12.00 11.41
N THR A 76 -9.07 -12.44 12.54
CA THR A 76 -7.76 -11.97 13.00
C THR A 76 -6.67 -12.47 12.06
N ASN A 77 -5.87 -11.56 11.52
CA ASN A 77 -4.79 -11.88 10.59
C ASN A 77 -3.86 -12.96 11.19
N ASP A 78 -3.61 -14.01 10.41
CA ASP A 78 -2.77 -15.14 10.80
C ASP A 78 -1.34 -14.73 11.15
N PHE A 79 -0.85 -13.64 10.54
CA PHE A 79 0.45 -13.04 10.81
C PHE A 79 0.28 -11.54 11.10
N ALA A 80 -0.44 -11.23 12.17
CA ALA A 80 -0.68 -9.85 12.59
C ALA A 80 0.64 -9.08 12.80
N ALA A 81 0.73 -7.87 12.23
CA ALA A 81 1.90 -7.00 12.39
C ALA A 81 2.01 -6.39 13.80
N LEU A 82 0.94 -6.45 14.59
CA LEU A 82 0.84 -5.91 15.94
C LEU A 82 0.11 -6.92 16.82
N MET A 83 0.56 -7.06 18.07
CA MET A 83 -0.10 -7.86 19.09
C MET A 83 -0.68 -6.96 20.17
N THR A 84 -1.80 -7.35 20.78
CA THR A 84 -2.48 -6.57 21.82
C THR A 84 -1.67 -6.47 23.11
N ASP A 85 -0.74 -7.39 23.34
CA ASP A 85 0.12 -7.48 24.51
C ASP A 85 1.56 -7.03 24.23
N THR A 86 1.78 -6.29 23.13
CA THR A 86 3.09 -5.71 22.83
C THR A 86 3.45 -4.70 23.93
N PRO A 87 4.55 -4.88 24.68
CA PRO A 87 4.97 -3.92 25.70
C PRO A 87 5.47 -2.63 25.05
N ASP A 88 5.40 -1.53 25.81
CA ASP A 88 5.94 -0.25 25.38
C ASP A 88 7.45 -0.35 25.12
N ALA A 89 7.91 0.29 24.05
CA ALA A 89 9.33 0.42 23.78
C ALA A 89 9.99 1.33 24.85
N PRO A 90 11.19 0.99 25.35
CA PRO A 90 11.93 1.88 26.22
C PRO A 90 12.33 3.15 25.48
N GLU A 91 12.38 4.28 26.19
CA GLU A 91 12.93 5.51 25.63
C GLU A 91 14.40 5.30 25.23
N SER A 92 14.74 5.67 23.99
CA SER A 92 16.10 5.63 23.48
C SER A 92 16.68 7.03 23.44
N ASP A 93 17.85 7.19 24.08
CA ASP A 93 18.66 8.41 24.06
C ASP A 93 19.58 8.50 22.82
N ASP A 94 19.55 7.51 21.93
CA ASP A 94 20.36 7.53 20.72
C ASP A 94 19.80 8.54 19.70
N PRO A 95 20.64 9.46 19.16
CA PRO A 95 20.18 10.52 18.26
C PRO A 95 19.68 10.04 16.89
N LEU A 96 19.99 8.80 16.50
CA LEU A 96 19.62 8.22 15.20
C LEU A 96 18.72 6.99 15.34
N MET A 97 18.94 6.16 16.35
CA MET A 97 18.22 4.90 16.59
C MET A 97 17.19 5.06 17.72
N ARG A 98 16.13 5.79 17.42
CA ARG A 98 15.01 6.03 18.35
C ARG A 98 13.94 4.95 18.18
N CYS A 99 13.43 4.42 19.29
CA CYS A 99 12.28 3.51 19.35
C CYS A 99 11.14 4.20 20.12
N GLN A 100 9.92 4.13 19.62
CA GLN A 100 8.68 4.64 20.23
C GLN A 100 7.52 3.72 19.87
#